data_AF-A0A7S0ZL21-F1
#
_entry.id   AF-A0A7S0ZL21-F1
#
_cell.length_a   1.000
_cell.length_b   1.000
_cell.length_c   1.000
_cell.angle_alpha   90.00
_cell.angle_beta   90.00
_cell.angle_gamma   90.00
#
_symmetry.space_group_name_H-M   'P 1'
#
loop_
_entity.id
_entity.type
_entity.pdbx_description
1 polymer ?
#
loop_
_entity_poly.entity_id
_entity_poly.type
_entity_poly.pdbx_seq_one_letter_code
_entity_poly.pdbx_strand_id
1 'polypeptide(L)'
;IPAEVTMIAAAFFNIVSSLTYLQVTHMVRNETEPENRSSISLISLAQHCLDSPQLANFAIWLVKYALIECYVVQGGDILSQLVHSDSEIVHTLSSTAFSGLLAALICFGSPLQVDWTNRILVLGLGIFFSALMGTLVFSCVPADALTLPSINAWISDTHWDALWPASVSVCLIAFQSQAVVPIALEMVKGDVRKAQVAIALGHFLPLIMYSIWNGLLLRISFGNQVVARPSPIDTLLAMVSTGDSASFTQFLVLLALGFSFCAIGSSFVG
;
A
#
# COMPACT_ATOMS: atom_id res chain seq x y z
N ILE A 1 9.37 15.35 8.91
CA ILE A 1 8.65 16.31 8.00
C ILE A 1 8.81 15.98 6.52
N PRO A 2 10.02 15.73 5.99
CA PRO A 2 10.20 15.57 4.55
C PRO A 2 9.35 14.44 3.92
N ALA A 3 9.28 13.29 4.59
CA ALA A 3 8.44 12.15 4.16
C ALA A 3 6.94 12.49 4.12
N GLU A 4 6.41 13.18 5.14
CA GLU A 4 5.01 13.59 5.19
C GLU A 4 4.63 14.56 4.08
N VAL A 5 5.47 15.57 3.83
CA VAL A 5 5.25 16.52 2.73
C VAL A 5 5.22 15.78 1.39
N THR A 6 6.12 14.80 1.22
CA THR A 6 6.19 13.97 0.00
C THR A 6 4.94 13.12 -0.17
N MET A 7 4.49 12.46 0.89
CA MET A 7 3.26 11.66 0.88
C MET A 7 2.03 12.50 0.55
N ILE A 8 1.89 13.67 1.18
CA ILE A 8 0.77 14.60 0.92
C ILE A 8 0.81 15.08 -0.54
N ALA A 9 1.99 15.44 -1.05
CA ALA A 9 2.17 15.86 -2.43
C ALA A 9 1.85 14.72 -3.43
N ALA A 10 2.33 13.51 -3.16
CA ALA A 10 2.07 12.32 -3.98
C ALA A 10 0.60 11.92 -3.96
N ALA A 11 -0.06 11.98 -2.80
CA ALA A 11 -1.49 11.73 -2.64
C ALA A 11 -2.31 12.77 -3.42
N PHE A 12 -1.97 14.05 -3.29
CA PHE A 12 -2.65 15.12 -4.03
C PHE A 12 -2.49 14.94 -5.54
N PHE A 13 -1.27 14.68 -6.01
CA PHE A 13 -1.00 14.40 -7.42
C PHE A 13 -1.84 13.22 -7.94
N ASN A 14 -1.87 12.12 -7.20
CA ASN A 14 -2.64 10.94 -7.57
C ASN A 14 -4.15 11.17 -7.54
N ILE A 15 -4.68 11.92 -6.57
CA ILE A 15 -6.11 12.29 -6.53
C ILE A 15 -6.47 13.09 -7.78
N VAL A 16 -5.71 14.14 -8.11
CA VAL A 16 -5.98 14.98 -9.29
C VAL A 16 -5.86 14.17 -10.57
N SER A 17 -4.83 13.33 -10.70
CA SER A 17 -4.64 12.42 -11.83
C SER A 17 -5.83 11.46 -11.98
N SER A 18 -6.27 10.85 -10.89
CA SER A 18 -7.35 9.85 -10.87
C SER A 18 -8.72 10.47 -11.16
N LEU A 19 -8.96 11.71 -10.68
CA LEU A 19 -10.19 12.46 -11.00
C LEU A 19 -10.24 12.88 -12.47
N THR A 20 -9.09 13.27 -13.04
CA THR A 20 -8.99 13.56 -14.48
C THR A 20 -9.27 12.30 -15.29
N TYR A 21 -8.66 11.19 -14.87
CA TYR A 21 -8.84 9.89 -15.48
C TYR A 21 -10.30 9.40 -15.41
N LEU A 22 -10.99 9.67 -14.29
CA LEU A 22 -12.42 9.38 -14.11
C LEU A 22 -13.28 10.11 -15.14
N GLN A 23 -12.99 11.38 -15.42
CA GLN A 23 -13.74 12.16 -16.42
C GLN A 23 -13.58 11.56 -17.81
N VAL A 24 -12.35 11.23 -18.22
CA VAL A 24 -12.07 10.57 -19.50
C VAL A 24 -12.77 9.22 -19.57
N THR A 25 -12.67 8.41 -18.52
CA THR A 25 -13.32 7.10 -18.45
C THR A 25 -14.84 7.22 -18.60
N HIS A 26 -15.46 8.21 -17.95
CA HIS A 26 -16.88 8.47 -18.06
C HIS A 26 -17.30 8.92 -19.47
N MET A 27 -16.49 9.75 -20.15
CA MET A 27 -16.73 10.15 -21.54
C MET A 27 -16.76 8.94 -22.47
N VAL A 28 -15.69 8.13 -22.44
CA VAL A 28 -15.57 6.92 -23.27
C VAL A 28 -16.69 5.92 -22.96
N ARG A 29 -17.07 5.77 -21.69
CA ARG A 29 -18.19 4.91 -21.28
C ARG A 29 -19.52 5.33 -21.90
N ASN A 30 -19.77 6.63 -22.04
CA ASN A 30 -21.01 7.12 -22.64
C ASN A 30 -21.07 6.90 -24.15
N GLU A 31 -19.93 6.91 -24.82
CA GLU A 31 -19.78 6.59 -26.24
C GLU A 31 -19.83 5.07 -26.51
N THR A 32 -19.45 4.27 -25.53
CA THR A 32 -19.41 2.81 -25.64
C THR A 32 -20.79 2.19 -25.43
N GLU A 33 -21.11 1.19 -26.26
CA GLU A 33 -22.34 0.39 -26.15
C GLU A 33 -22.49 -0.25 -24.75
N PRO A 34 -23.72 -0.42 -24.23
CA PRO A 34 -23.97 -0.87 -22.87
C PRO A 34 -23.28 -2.19 -22.51
N GLU A 35 -23.17 -3.10 -23.47
CA GLU A 35 -22.61 -4.44 -23.31
C GLU A 35 -21.07 -4.42 -23.15
N ASN A 36 -20.40 -3.40 -23.68
CA ASN A 36 -18.94 -3.24 -23.63
C ASN A 36 -18.46 -2.27 -22.54
N ARG A 37 -19.36 -1.76 -21.68
CA ARG A 37 -18.97 -0.79 -20.64
C ARG A 37 -18.13 -1.39 -19.51
N SER A 38 -18.22 -2.70 -19.28
CA SER A 38 -17.48 -3.43 -18.25
C SER A 38 -16.06 -3.82 -18.67
N SER A 39 -15.73 -3.70 -19.96
CA SER A 39 -14.40 -4.04 -20.50
C SER A 39 -13.47 -2.82 -20.64
N ILE A 40 -13.88 -1.66 -20.11
CA ILE A 40 -13.09 -0.43 -20.18
C ILE A 40 -11.90 -0.55 -19.22
N SER A 41 -10.68 -0.55 -19.78
CA SER A 41 -9.41 -0.67 -19.08
C SER A 41 -8.47 0.49 -19.42
N LEU A 42 -7.32 0.56 -18.75
CA LEU A 42 -6.27 1.53 -19.08
C LEU A 42 -5.79 1.46 -20.54
N ILE A 43 -5.69 0.24 -21.06
CA ILE A 43 -5.25 0.01 -22.44
C ILE A 43 -6.31 0.46 -23.43
N SER A 44 -7.59 0.13 -23.19
CA SER A 44 -8.66 0.56 -24.10
C SER A 44 -8.86 2.07 -24.08
N LEU A 45 -8.68 2.72 -22.92
CA LEU A 45 -8.72 4.18 -22.81
C LEU A 45 -7.55 4.84 -23.54
N ALA A 46 -6.33 4.28 -23.45
CA ALA A 46 -5.19 4.76 -24.22
C ALA A 46 -5.44 4.64 -25.73
N GLN A 47 -6.01 3.52 -26.19
CA GLN A 47 -6.35 3.29 -27.59
C GLN A 47 -7.44 4.25 -28.11
N HIS A 48 -8.39 4.65 -27.26
CA HIS A 48 -9.46 5.55 -27.65
C HIS A 48 -9.03 7.03 -27.65
N CYS A 49 -8.12 7.42 -26.76
CA CYS A 49 -7.76 8.83 -26.55
C CYS A 49 -6.47 9.26 -27.25
N LEU A 50 -5.61 8.33 -27.68
CA LEU A 50 -4.31 8.64 -28.27
C LEU A 50 -4.23 8.17 -29.72
N ASP A 51 -3.73 9.03 -30.61
CA ASP A 51 -3.47 8.68 -32.01
C ASP A 51 -2.39 7.58 -32.14
N SER A 52 -1.43 7.55 -31.20
CA SER A 52 -0.38 6.51 -31.12
C SER A 52 -0.31 5.93 -29.70
N PRO A 53 -1.09 4.87 -29.41
CA PRO A 53 -1.18 4.30 -28.06
C PRO A 53 0.00 3.38 -27.71
N GLN A 54 0.93 3.13 -28.64
CA GLN A 54 1.98 2.11 -28.49
C GLN A 54 2.89 2.36 -27.28
N LEU A 55 3.37 3.59 -27.12
CA LEU A 55 4.24 3.96 -26.01
C LEU A 55 3.49 3.88 -24.67
N ALA A 56 2.24 4.37 -24.64
CA ALA A 56 1.40 4.30 -23.44
C ALA A 56 1.11 2.85 -23.04
N ASN A 57 0.74 2.00 -24.00
CA ASN A 57 0.50 0.59 -23.76
C ASN A 57 1.75 -0.12 -23.26
N PHE A 58 2.91 0.14 -23.87
CA PHE A 58 4.18 -0.41 -23.41
C PHE A 58 4.50 0.02 -21.97
N ALA A 59 4.32 1.30 -21.64
CA ALA A 59 4.53 1.81 -20.29
C ALA A 59 3.57 1.17 -19.27
N ILE A 60 2.28 1.03 -19.61
CA ILE A 60 1.29 0.36 -18.77
C ILE A 60 1.70 -1.10 -18.50
N TRP A 61 2.09 -1.83 -19.55
CA TRP A 61 2.58 -3.20 -19.45
C TRP A 61 3.82 -3.31 -18.56
N LEU A 62 4.80 -2.44 -18.76
CA LEU A 62 6.04 -2.42 -17.98
C LEU A 62 5.77 -2.19 -16.49
N VAL A 63 4.93 -1.19 -16.16
CA VAL A 63 4.57 -0.88 -14.77
C VAL A 63 3.81 -2.04 -14.13
N LYS A 64 2.85 -2.65 -14.85
CA LYS A 64 2.09 -3.79 -14.33
C LYS A 64 2.98 -5.01 -14.10
N TYR A 65 3.91 -5.29 -15.00
CA TYR A 65 4.89 -6.37 -14.83
C TYR A 65 5.80 -6.13 -13.61
N ALA A 66 6.34 -4.91 -13.47
CA ALA A 66 7.17 -4.54 -12.33
C ALA A 66 6.43 -4.65 -10.99
N LEU A 67 5.13 -4.31 -10.96
CA LEU A 67 4.30 -4.47 -9.76
C LEU A 67 4.11 -5.94 -9.39
N ILE A 68 3.83 -6.81 -10.37
CA ILE A 68 3.70 -8.25 -10.11
C ILE A 68 5.00 -8.78 -9.49
N GLU A 69 6.15 -8.47 -10.09
CA GLU A 69 7.44 -8.92 -9.58
C GLU A 69 7.69 -8.43 -8.14
N CYS A 70 7.39 -7.16 -7.86
CA CYS A 70 7.48 -6.59 -6.52
C CYS A 70 6.62 -7.37 -5.52
N TYR A 71 5.38 -7.72 -5.87
CA TYR A 71 4.50 -8.49 -5.00
C TYR A 71 4.98 -9.93 -4.78
N VAL A 72 5.57 -10.56 -5.80
CA VAL A 72 6.13 -11.92 -5.69
C VAL A 72 7.32 -11.94 -4.73
N VAL A 73 8.25 -10.99 -4.88
CA VAL A 73 9.42 -10.85 -4.01
C VAL A 73 8.97 -10.53 -2.59
N GLN A 74 8.19 -9.47 -2.39
CA GLN A 74 7.79 -9.03 -1.06
C GLN A 74 6.90 -10.04 -0.34
N GLY A 75 6.02 -10.76 -1.07
CA GLY A 75 5.23 -11.86 -0.50
C GLY A 75 6.08 -13.06 -0.08
N GLY A 76 7.15 -13.34 -0.83
CA GLY A 76 8.16 -14.33 -0.46
C GLY A 76 8.93 -13.97 0.81
N ASP A 77 9.38 -12.72 0.91
CA ASP A 77 10.06 -12.20 2.10
C ASP A 77 9.21 -12.32 3.37
N ILE A 78 7.90 -12.11 3.27
CA ILE A 78 6.98 -12.25 4.41
C ILE A 78 6.88 -13.71 4.84
N LEU A 79 6.70 -14.62 3.89
CA LEU A 79 6.58 -16.05 4.20
C LEU A 79 7.90 -16.65 4.71
N SER A 80 9.05 -16.24 4.20
CA SER A 80 10.36 -16.70 4.70
C SER A 80 10.61 -16.25 6.14
N GLN A 81 10.21 -15.01 6.48
CA GLN A 81 10.28 -14.49 7.85
C GLN A 81 9.39 -15.28 8.82
N LEU A 82 8.21 -15.78 8.40
CA LEU A 82 7.38 -16.67 9.24
C LEU A 82 8.09 -17.98 9.58
N VAL A 83 8.89 -18.52 8.65
CA VAL A 83 9.63 -19.79 8.81
C VAL A 83 10.96 -19.58 9.55
N HIS A 84 11.32 -18.34 9.90
CA HIS A 84 12.57 -17.97 10.57
C HIS A 84 13.82 -18.51 9.84
N SER A 85 13.79 -18.50 8.50
CA SER A 85 14.89 -19.02 7.70
C SER A 85 15.25 -18.07 6.56
N ASP A 86 16.49 -17.62 6.57
CA ASP A 86 17.07 -16.71 5.58
C ASP A 86 17.75 -17.45 4.41
N SER A 87 17.47 -18.74 4.25
CA SER A 87 18.02 -19.52 3.14
C SER A 87 17.40 -19.08 1.81
N GLU A 88 18.23 -18.86 0.79
CA GLU A 88 17.79 -18.51 -0.56
C GLU A 88 16.78 -19.51 -1.13
N ILE A 89 16.92 -20.80 -0.78
CA ILE A 89 16.00 -21.86 -1.17
C ILE A 89 14.62 -21.64 -0.54
N VAL A 90 14.59 -21.25 0.75
CA VAL A 90 13.35 -20.97 1.47
C VAL A 90 12.68 -19.72 0.92
N HIS A 91 13.43 -18.67 0.59
CA HIS A 91 12.89 -17.48 -0.04
C HIS A 91 12.25 -17.82 -1.41
N THR A 92 12.97 -18.56 -2.27
CA THR A 92 12.46 -18.95 -3.59
C THR A 92 11.19 -19.80 -3.50
N LEU A 93 11.17 -20.77 -2.58
CA LEU A 93 9.99 -21.59 -2.33
C LEU A 93 8.83 -20.77 -1.78
N SER A 94 9.11 -19.80 -0.90
CA SER A 94 8.14 -18.90 -0.31
C SER A 94 7.52 -17.96 -1.35
N SER A 95 8.32 -17.33 -2.21
CA SER A 95 7.84 -16.51 -3.33
C SER A 95 6.98 -17.33 -4.30
N THR A 96 7.41 -18.56 -4.62
CA THR A 96 6.66 -19.46 -5.50
C THR A 96 5.34 -19.91 -4.86
N ALA A 97 5.34 -20.22 -3.57
CA ALA A 97 4.13 -20.61 -2.84
C ALA A 97 3.14 -19.44 -2.73
N PHE A 98 3.62 -18.24 -2.37
CA PHE A 98 2.81 -17.04 -2.26
C PHE A 98 2.15 -16.70 -3.60
N SER A 99 2.97 -16.52 -4.63
CA SER A 99 2.52 -16.15 -5.97
C SER A 99 1.66 -17.23 -6.61
N GLY A 100 2.05 -18.51 -6.48
CA GLY A 100 1.31 -19.64 -7.00
C GLY A 100 -0.08 -19.76 -6.38
N LEU A 101 -0.22 -19.52 -5.08
CA LEU A 101 -1.52 -19.56 -4.40
C LEU A 101 -2.44 -18.44 -4.88
N LEU A 102 -1.96 -17.20 -4.95
CA LEU A 102 -2.78 -16.07 -5.41
C LEU A 102 -3.07 -16.15 -6.91
N ALA A 103 -2.10 -16.58 -7.72
CA ALA A 103 -2.32 -16.83 -9.15
C ALA A 103 -3.35 -17.94 -9.39
N ALA A 104 -3.30 -19.03 -8.60
CA ALA A 104 -4.30 -20.09 -8.68
C ALA A 104 -5.70 -19.56 -8.31
N LEU A 105 -5.80 -18.71 -7.29
CA LEU A 105 -7.07 -18.06 -6.93
C LEU A 105 -7.61 -17.19 -8.09
N ILE A 106 -6.75 -16.43 -8.76
CA ILE A 106 -7.18 -15.57 -9.88
C ILE A 106 -7.56 -16.41 -11.12
N CYS A 107 -6.77 -17.43 -11.45
CA CYS A 107 -6.97 -18.24 -12.65
C CYS A 107 -8.13 -19.24 -12.54
N PHE A 108 -8.35 -19.81 -11.36
CA PHE A 108 -9.34 -20.87 -11.14
C PHE A 108 -10.50 -20.46 -10.22
N GLY A 109 -10.36 -19.35 -9.50
CA GLY A 109 -11.41 -18.84 -8.62
C GLY A 109 -12.55 -18.19 -9.38
N SER A 110 -13.77 -18.37 -8.88
CA SER A 110 -14.92 -17.60 -9.36
C SER A 110 -14.77 -16.11 -8.99
N PRO A 111 -15.38 -15.17 -9.76
CA PRO A 111 -15.35 -13.74 -9.42
C PRO A 111 -15.83 -13.45 -7.99
N LEU A 112 -16.78 -14.26 -7.49
CA LEU A 112 -17.27 -14.18 -6.12
C LEU A 112 -16.17 -14.54 -5.10
N GLN A 113 -15.41 -15.62 -5.33
CA GLN A 113 -14.33 -16.04 -4.43
C GLN A 113 -13.17 -15.04 -4.40
N VAL A 114 -12.84 -14.45 -5.55
CA VAL A 114 -11.83 -13.40 -5.68
C VAL A 114 -12.26 -12.16 -4.88
N ASP A 115 -13.50 -11.69 -5.07
CA ASP A 115 -14.05 -10.53 -4.33
C ASP A 115 -14.08 -10.78 -2.82
N TRP A 116 -14.57 -11.94 -2.37
CA TRP A 116 -14.58 -12.29 -0.94
C TRP A 116 -13.19 -12.38 -0.34
N THR A 117 -12.24 -12.98 -1.04
CA THR A 117 -10.85 -13.06 -0.57
C THR A 117 -10.26 -11.66 -0.41
N ASN A 118 -10.44 -10.78 -1.40
CA ASN A 118 -9.98 -9.40 -1.31
C ASN A 118 -10.62 -8.67 -0.12
N ARG A 119 -11.93 -8.80 0.08
CA ARG A 119 -12.62 -8.21 1.24
C ARG A 119 -12.05 -8.68 2.57
N ILE A 120 -11.78 -9.98 2.71
CA ILE A 120 -11.19 -10.56 3.92
C ILE A 120 -9.78 -10.01 4.14
N LEU A 121 -8.96 -9.90 3.09
CA LEU A 121 -7.61 -9.35 3.17
C LEU A 121 -7.62 -7.87 3.58
N VAL A 122 -8.52 -7.06 3.00
CA VAL A 122 -8.71 -5.65 3.38
C VAL A 122 -9.22 -5.52 4.82
N LEU A 123 -10.10 -6.41 5.27
CA LEU A 123 -10.55 -6.44 6.67
C LEU A 123 -9.38 -6.78 7.61
N GLY A 124 -8.58 -7.79 7.24
CA GLY A 124 -7.37 -8.18 7.95
C GLY A 124 -6.36 -7.03 8.05
N LEU A 125 -6.17 -6.27 6.96
CA LEU A 125 -5.34 -5.07 6.95
C LEU A 125 -5.74 -4.10 8.06
N GLY A 126 -7.03 -3.80 8.18
CA GLY A 126 -7.56 -2.91 9.22
C GLY A 126 -7.38 -3.46 10.63
N ILE A 127 -7.61 -4.77 10.83
CA ILE A 127 -7.46 -5.43 12.13
C ILE A 127 -5.99 -5.43 12.58
N PHE A 128 -5.07 -5.92 11.73
CA PHE A 128 -3.65 -5.99 12.05
C PHE A 128 -3.05 -4.61 12.25
N PHE A 129 -3.40 -3.63 11.41
CA PHE A 129 -2.95 -2.25 11.59
C PHE A 129 -3.43 -1.68 12.94
N SER A 130 -4.72 -1.81 13.25
CA SER A 130 -5.28 -1.29 14.50
C SER A 130 -4.68 -1.97 15.73
N ALA A 131 -4.47 -3.29 15.67
CA ALA A 131 -3.83 -4.05 16.74
C ALA A 131 -2.36 -3.64 16.92
N LEU A 132 -1.61 -3.48 15.82
CA LEU A 132 -0.22 -3.06 15.84
C LEU A 132 -0.08 -1.65 16.42
N MET A 133 -0.86 -0.69 15.91
CA MET A 133 -0.84 0.70 16.38
C MET A 133 -1.30 0.79 17.84
N GLY A 134 -2.38 0.10 18.21
CA GLY A 134 -2.85 0.06 19.58
C GLY A 134 -1.78 -0.47 20.53
N THR A 135 -1.17 -1.60 20.19
CA THR A 135 -0.12 -2.21 21.03
C THR A 135 1.09 -1.29 21.18
N LEU A 136 1.54 -0.66 20.10
CA LEU A 136 2.66 0.28 20.14
C LEU A 136 2.34 1.54 20.98
N VAL A 137 1.12 2.08 20.86
CA VAL A 137 0.70 3.24 21.66
C VAL A 137 0.61 2.89 23.15
N PHE A 138 0.00 1.75 23.50
CA PHE A 138 -0.17 1.36 24.91
C PHE A 138 1.12 0.91 25.59
N SER A 139 2.03 0.27 24.85
CA SER A 139 3.22 -0.38 25.45
C SER A 139 4.52 0.39 25.23
N CYS A 140 4.63 1.22 24.18
CA CYS A 140 5.89 1.85 23.81
C CYS A 140 5.89 3.38 23.95
N VAL A 141 4.73 4.01 24.15
CA VAL A 141 4.64 5.46 24.38
C VAL A 141 4.47 5.71 25.89
N PRO A 142 5.41 6.38 26.57
CA PRO A 142 5.26 6.74 27.98
C PRO A 142 3.96 7.54 28.19
N ALA A 143 3.24 7.29 29.29
CA ALA A 143 1.97 7.96 29.60
C ALA A 143 2.10 9.51 29.61
N ASP A 144 3.29 10.00 29.97
CA ASP A 144 3.62 11.42 30.08
C ASP A 144 3.96 12.06 28.72
N ALA A 145 4.18 11.24 27.68
CA ALA A 145 4.59 11.64 26.34
C ALA A 145 3.42 11.72 25.34
N LEU A 146 2.17 11.61 25.80
CA LEU A 146 0.98 11.78 24.95
C LEU A 146 0.79 13.22 24.44
N THR A 147 1.58 14.17 24.93
CA THR A 147 1.63 15.53 24.38
C THR A 147 2.18 15.50 22.95
N LEU A 148 1.56 16.25 22.04
CA LEU A 148 2.11 16.49 20.70
C LEU A 148 3.53 17.04 20.83
N PRO A 149 4.55 16.48 20.15
CA PRO A 149 5.89 17.04 20.17
C PRO A 149 5.79 18.47 19.64
N SER A 150 6.55 19.40 20.21
CA SER A 150 6.57 20.76 19.68
C SER A 150 6.94 20.70 18.19
N ILE A 151 6.25 21.49 17.35
CA ILE A 151 6.50 21.60 15.91
C ILE A 151 8.00 21.80 15.62
N ASN A 152 8.72 22.44 16.54
CA ASN A 152 10.17 22.69 16.43
C ASN A 152 11.02 21.41 16.43
N ALA A 153 10.62 20.36 17.14
CA ALA A 153 11.33 19.07 17.13
C ALA A 153 11.12 18.30 15.81
N TRP A 154 10.00 18.53 15.13
CA TRP A 154 9.73 17.97 13.81
C TRP A 154 10.54 18.65 12.71
N ILE A 155 10.87 19.94 12.89
CA ILE A 155 11.60 20.77 11.93
C ILE A 155 13.12 20.57 12.03
N SER A 156 13.65 20.18 13.19
CA SER A 156 15.10 20.03 13.38
C SER A 156 15.72 18.82 12.69
N ASP A 157 14.92 17.79 12.35
CA ASP A 157 15.38 16.53 11.76
C ASP A 157 14.96 16.45 10.29
N THR A 158 15.76 17.09 9.43
CA THR A 158 15.45 17.25 8.00
C THR A 158 16.53 16.66 7.11
N HIS A 159 16.47 15.34 6.91
CA HIS A 159 17.24 14.65 5.87
C HIS A 159 16.54 14.74 4.51
N TRP A 160 16.53 15.93 3.91
CA TRP A 160 15.95 16.15 2.58
C TRP A 160 16.70 15.39 1.47
N ASP A 161 17.97 15.08 1.69
CA ASP A 161 18.83 14.39 0.72
C ASP A 161 18.41 12.93 0.50
N ALA A 162 17.77 12.31 1.49
CA ALA A 162 17.28 10.93 1.40
C ALA A 162 15.96 10.80 0.62
N LEU A 163 15.35 11.92 0.22
CA LEU A 163 14.00 11.98 -0.31
C LEU A 163 13.94 11.57 -1.79
N TRP A 164 14.98 11.91 -2.56
CA TRP A 164 15.05 11.67 -3.99
C TRP A 164 16.12 10.64 -4.34
N PRO A 165 15.88 9.69 -5.26
CA PRO A 165 14.64 9.42 -6.00
C PRO A 165 13.72 8.36 -5.37
N ALA A 166 14.24 7.59 -4.40
CA ALA A 166 13.58 6.39 -3.92
C ALA A 166 12.27 6.67 -3.17
N SER A 167 12.27 7.58 -2.19
CA SER A 167 11.08 7.85 -1.37
C SER A 167 9.93 8.45 -2.18
N VAL A 168 10.22 9.37 -3.11
CA VAL A 168 9.19 9.93 -4.01
C VAL A 168 8.56 8.83 -4.87
N SER A 169 9.39 7.95 -5.45
CA SER A 169 8.91 6.87 -6.32
C SER A 169 7.99 5.90 -5.56
N VAL A 170 8.38 5.51 -4.35
CA VAL A 170 7.56 4.66 -3.48
C VAL A 170 6.25 5.35 -3.12
N CYS A 171 6.27 6.64 -2.76
CA CYS A 171 5.05 7.38 -2.44
C CYS A 171 4.09 7.46 -3.64
N LEU A 172 4.61 7.71 -4.86
CA LEU A 172 3.77 7.78 -6.06
C LEU A 172 3.08 6.45 -6.34
N ILE A 173 3.79 5.33 -6.20
CA ILE A 173 3.23 3.98 -6.41
C ILE A 173 2.22 3.64 -5.30
N ALA A 174 2.51 3.99 -4.05
CA ALA A 174 1.64 3.69 -2.90
C ALA A 174 0.25 4.35 -3.00
N PHE A 175 0.13 5.47 -3.72
CA PHE A 175 -1.14 6.18 -3.95
C PHE A 175 -1.68 5.99 -5.37
N GLN A 176 -1.06 5.14 -6.20
CA GLN A 176 -1.52 4.90 -7.57
C GLN A 176 -2.89 4.22 -7.56
N SER A 177 -3.91 4.85 -8.15
CA SER A 177 -5.29 4.32 -8.20
C SER A 177 -5.91 4.27 -9.60
N GLN A 178 -5.20 4.75 -10.62
CA GLN A 178 -5.66 4.95 -12.00
C GLN A 178 -6.18 3.65 -12.64
N ALA A 179 -5.61 2.50 -12.25
CA ALA A 179 -6.07 1.20 -12.74
C ALA A 179 -7.43 0.78 -12.18
N VAL A 180 -7.80 1.28 -11.01
CA VAL A 180 -9.04 0.92 -10.29
C VAL A 180 -10.18 1.89 -10.65
N VAL A 181 -9.88 3.05 -11.24
CA VAL A 181 -10.88 4.07 -11.57
C VAL A 181 -12.03 3.56 -12.46
N PRO A 182 -11.79 2.81 -13.56
CA PRO A 182 -12.88 2.25 -14.37
C PRO A 182 -13.77 1.30 -13.59
N ILE A 183 -13.16 0.44 -12.77
CA ILE A 183 -13.84 -0.53 -11.91
C ILE A 183 -14.69 0.22 -10.86
N ALA A 184 -14.13 1.23 -10.20
CA ALA A 184 -14.85 2.04 -9.22
C ALA A 184 -16.07 2.72 -9.83
N LEU A 185 -15.95 3.25 -11.06
CA LEU A 185 -17.07 3.85 -11.79
C LEU A 185 -18.13 2.81 -12.18
N GLU A 186 -17.72 1.59 -12.50
CA GLU A 186 -18.63 0.48 -12.77
C GLU A 186 -19.42 0.07 -11.52
N MET A 187 -18.74 -0.07 -10.37
CA MET A 187 -19.35 -0.45 -9.08
C MET A 187 -20.45 0.51 -8.64
N VAL A 188 -20.32 1.81 -8.94
CA VAL A 188 -21.34 2.84 -8.65
C VAL A 188 -22.33 3.05 -9.81
N LYS A 189 -22.40 2.10 -10.76
CA LYS A 189 -23.30 2.12 -11.92
C LYS A 189 -23.18 3.38 -12.78
N GLY A 190 -21.99 3.98 -12.86
CA GLY A 190 -21.71 5.17 -13.68
C GLY A 190 -21.96 6.51 -12.97
N ASP A 191 -22.31 6.51 -11.68
CA ASP A 191 -22.47 7.73 -10.90
C ASP A 191 -21.11 8.38 -10.62
N VAL A 192 -20.76 9.41 -11.39
CA VAL A 192 -19.47 10.12 -11.28
C VAL A 192 -19.28 10.70 -9.90
N ARG A 193 -20.31 11.25 -9.25
CA ARG A 193 -20.16 11.87 -7.92
C ARG A 193 -19.80 10.84 -6.87
N LYS A 194 -20.44 9.67 -6.91
CA LYS A 194 -20.10 8.56 -6.01
C LYS A 194 -18.70 8.02 -6.28
N ALA A 195 -18.30 7.93 -7.56
CA ALA A 195 -16.95 7.52 -7.92
C ALA A 195 -15.89 8.52 -7.40
N GLN A 196 -16.14 9.83 -7.50
CA GLN A 196 -15.26 10.87 -6.95
C GLN A 196 -15.08 10.73 -5.45
N VAL A 197 -16.17 10.50 -4.71
CA VAL A 197 -16.12 10.29 -3.25
C VAL A 197 -15.37 9.00 -2.92
N ALA A 198 -15.62 7.91 -3.64
CA ALA A 198 -14.91 6.64 -3.43
C ALA A 198 -13.40 6.77 -3.68
N ILE A 199 -13.00 7.45 -4.77
CA ILE A 199 -11.59 7.71 -5.08
C ILE A 199 -10.95 8.58 -4.00
N ALA A 200 -11.60 9.67 -3.60
CA ALA A 200 -11.08 10.55 -2.56
C ALA A 200 -10.89 9.80 -1.23
N LEU A 201 -11.91 9.08 -0.77
CA LEU A 201 -11.83 8.25 0.45
C LEU A 201 -10.73 7.18 0.34
N GLY A 202 -10.58 6.57 -0.82
CA GLY A 202 -9.54 5.59 -1.11
C GLY A 202 -8.11 6.13 -0.99
N HIS A 203 -7.89 7.44 -1.15
CA HIS A 203 -6.57 8.06 -0.91
C HIS A 203 -6.43 8.62 0.50
N PHE A 204 -7.50 9.20 1.06
CA PHE A 204 -7.46 9.75 2.41
C PHE A 204 -7.21 8.68 3.47
N LEU A 205 -7.77 7.48 3.29
CA LEU A 205 -7.61 6.41 4.27
C LEU A 205 -6.14 5.94 4.39
N PRO A 206 -5.43 5.56 3.29
CA PRO A 206 -4.00 5.28 3.35
C PRO A 206 -3.17 6.46 3.85
N LEU A 207 -3.51 7.70 3.48
CA LEU A 207 -2.78 8.88 3.95
C LEU A 207 -2.82 9.01 5.47
N ILE A 208 -4.00 8.81 6.08
CA ILE A 208 -4.16 8.81 7.54
C ILE A 208 -3.36 7.66 8.17
N MET A 209 -3.43 6.45 7.59
CA MET A 209 -2.68 5.29 8.09
C MET A 209 -1.17 5.54 8.09
N TYR A 210 -0.62 6.02 6.98
CA TYR A 210 0.81 6.36 6.90
C TYR A 210 1.20 7.51 7.84
N SER A 211 0.32 8.51 8.02
CA SER A 211 0.57 9.62 8.96
C SER A 211 0.66 9.13 10.41
N ILE A 212 -0.26 8.25 10.81
CA ILE A 212 -0.26 7.61 12.14
C ILE A 212 1.03 6.79 12.30
N TRP A 213 1.36 5.97 11.30
CA TRP A 213 2.56 5.14 11.28
C TRP A 213 3.84 5.96 11.46
N ASN A 214 4.05 6.98 10.63
CA ASN A 214 5.23 7.83 10.68
C ASN A 214 5.33 8.60 12.00
N GLY A 215 4.21 9.15 12.48
CA GLY A 215 4.19 9.86 13.75
C GLY A 215 4.51 8.96 14.94
N LEU A 216 4.06 7.72 14.92
CA LEU A 216 4.34 6.74 15.96
C LEU A 216 5.81 6.29 15.92
N LEU A 217 6.33 5.94 14.75
CA LEU A 217 7.74 5.57 14.59
C LEU A 217 8.68 6.68 15.06
N LEU A 218 8.44 7.93 14.66
CA LEU A 218 9.26 9.06 15.08
C LEU A 218 9.27 9.18 16.61
N ARG A 219 8.11 9.09 17.27
CA ARG A 219 8.04 9.16 18.74
C ARG A 219 8.84 8.07 19.42
N ILE A 220 8.75 6.83 18.92
CA ILE A 220 9.49 5.71 19.48
C ILE A 220 11.00 5.89 19.24
N SER A 221 11.40 6.33 18.05
CA SER A 221 12.81 6.63 17.72
C SER A 221 13.42 7.70 18.62
N PHE A 222 12.70 8.80 18.87
CA PHE A 222 13.16 9.87 19.76
C PHE A 222 13.18 9.44 21.24
N GLY A 223 12.26 8.56 21.66
CA GLY A 223 12.19 8.06 23.03
C GLY A 223 13.33 7.08 23.40
N ASN A 224 13.75 6.24 22.46
CA ASN A 224 14.68 5.12 22.74
C ASN A 224 16.10 5.29 22.15
N GLN A 225 16.41 6.43 21.50
CA GLN A 225 17.68 6.64 20.78
C GLN A 225 18.07 5.51 19.81
N VAL A 226 17.08 4.89 19.17
CA VAL A 226 17.31 3.79 18.24
C VAL A 226 17.55 4.35 16.84
N VAL A 227 18.70 4.01 16.26
CA VAL A 227 19.03 4.33 14.86
C VAL A 227 18.03 3.63 13.94
N ALA A 228 17.33 4.40 13.10
CA ALA A 228 16.41 3.88 12.11
C ALA A 228 17.12 2.89 11.17
N ARG A 229 16.58 1.67 11.05
CA ARG A 229 17.11 0.63 10.17
C ARG A 229 16.38 0.65 8.81
N PRO A 230 16.97 0.07 7.75
CA PRO A 230 16.40 0.10 6.41
C PRO A 230 15.00 -0.50 6.30
N SER A 231 14.69 -1.53 7.10
CA SER A 231 13.33 -2.05 7.19
C SER A 231 12.61 -1.55 8.45
N PRO A 232 11.32 -1.19 8.35
CA PRO A 232 10.54 -0.79 9.52
C PRO A 232 10.39 -1.92 10.55
N ILE A 233 10.38 -3.18 10.09
CA ILE A 233 10.34 -4.36 10.95
C ILE A 233 11.66 -4.52 11.71
N ASP A 234 12.81 -4.30 11.07
CA ASP A 234 14.13 -4.33 11.75
C ASP A 234 14.26 -3.22 12.78
N THR A 235 13.62 -2.08 12.51
CA THR A 235 13.54 -0.96 13.43
C THR A 235 12.69 -1.35 14.65
N LEU A 236 11.52 -1.98 14.45
CA LEU A 236 10.70 -2.53 15.54
C LEU A 236 11.45 -3.64 16.32
N LEU A 237 12.14 -4.55 15.64
CA LEU A 237 12.96 -5.61 16.26
C LEU A 237 14.09 -5.03 17.12
N ALA A 238 14.80 -4.03 16.62
CA ALA A 238 15.87 -3.34 17.35
C ALA A 238 15.32 -2.57 18.57
N MET A 239 14.14 -1.95 18.43
CA MET A 239 13.51 -1.18 19.51
C MET A 239 13.05 -2.06 20.67
N VAL A 240 12.47 -3.24 20.41
CA VAL A 240 11.98 -4.11 21.48
C VAL A 240 13.11 -4.93 22.13
N SER A 241 14.25 -5.12 21.44
CA SER A 241 15.43 -5.78 22.02
C SER A 241 16.07 -5.06 23.22
N THR A 242 15.67 -3.81 23.49
CA THR A 242 16.05 -3.06 24.72
C THR A 242 15.11 -3.32 25.91
N GLY A 243 13.99 -4.01 25.68
CA GLY A 243 13.04 -4.48 26.70
C GLY A 243 13.11 -5.99 26.90
N ASP A 244 13.01 -6.42 28.15
CA ASP A 244 13.34 -7.77 28.66
C ASP A 244 12.34 -8.90 28.26
N SER A 245 11.55 -8.75 27.19
CA SER A 245 10.51 -9.73 26.82
C SER A 245 10.49 -10.08 25.33
N ALA A 246 11.31 -11.07 24.95
CA ALA A 246 11.37 -11.65 23.61
C ALA A 246 9.98 -12.04 23.03
N SER A 247 9.03 -12.40 23.90
CA SER A 247 7.64 -12.73 23.51
C SER A 247 6.86 -11.51 23.00
N PHE A 248 7.09 -10.32 23.56
CA PHE A 248 6.42 -9.09 23.12
C PHE A 248 6.94 -8.65 21.75
N THR A 249 8.25 -8.77 21.51
CA THR A 249 8.86 -8.52 20.20
C THR A 249 8.25 -9.40 19.12
N GLN A 250 8.19 -10.72 19.38
CA GLN A 250 7.62 -11.69 18.43
C GLN A 250 6.16 -11.39 18.12
N PHE A 251 5.38 -10.96 19.11
CA PHE A 251 3.99 -10.56 18.90
C PHE A 251 3.86 -9.34 17.98
N LEU A 252 4.68 -8.30 18.18
CA LEU A 252 4.67 -7.11 17.31
C LEU A 252 5.10 -7.44 15.87
N VAL A 253 6.12 -8.29 15.72
CA VAL A 253 6.56 -8.78 14.40
C VAL A 253 5.45 -9.56 13.71
N LEU A 254 4.75 -10.44 14.43
CA LEU A 254 3.62 -11.19 13.89
C LEU A 254 2.49 -10.26 13.41
N LEU A 255 2.16 -9.21 14.16
CA LEU A 255 1.17 -8.21 13.75
C LEU A 255 1.62 -7.43 12.49
N ALA A 256 2.89 -7.05 12.42
CA ALA A 256 3.46 -6.35 11.26
C ALA A 256 3.51 -7.25 10.01
N LEU A 257 3.87 -8.53 10.16
CA LEU A 257 3.86 -9.52 9.09
C LEU A 257 2.42 -9.80 8.62
N GLY A 258 1.47 -9.92 9.54
CA GLY A 258 0.04 -10.08 9.22
C GLY A 258 -0.51 -8.89 8.44
N PHE A 259 -0.19 -7.66 8.87
CA PHE A 259 -0.52 -6.45 8.13
C PHE A 259 0.06 -6.47 6.71
N SER A 260 1.36 -6.78 6.59
CA SER A 260 2.07 -6.79 5.30
C SER A 260 1.52 -7.86 4.35
N PHE A 261 1.21 -9.05 4.86
CA PHE A 261 0.59 -10.14 4.11
C PHE A 261 -0.77 -9.72 3.55
N CYS A 262 -1.62 -9.12 4.38
CA CYS A 262 -2.92 -8.61 3.96
C CYS A 262 -2.79 -7.48 2.92
N ALA A 263 -1.82 -6.59 3.08
CA ALA A 263 -1.57 -5.48 2.16
C ALA A 263 -1.17 -5.96 0.77
N ILE A 264 -0.18 -6.85 0.68
CA ILE A 264 0.31 -7.35 -0.61
C ILE A 264 -0.70 -8.32 -1.22
N GLY A 265 -1.31 -9.18 -0.42
CA GLY A 265 -2.35 -10.08 -0.90
C GLY A 265 -3.52 -9.34 -1.53
N SER A 266 -4.06 -8.31 -0.86
CA SER A 266 -5.15 -7.50 -1.42
C SER A 266 -4.71 -6.72 -2.67
N SER A 267 -3.49 -6.22 -2.71
CA SER A 267 -2.94 -5.50 -3.87
C SER A 267 -2.62 -6.40 -5.07
N PHE A 268 -2.36 -7.69 -4.85
CA PHE A 268 -2.16 -8.68 -5.90
C PHE A 268 -3.48 -9.17 -6.49
N VAL A 269 -4.50 -9.32 -5.64
CA VAL A 269 -5.83 -9.81 -6.03
C VAL A 269 -6.70 -8.71 -6.65
N GLY A 270 -6.56 -7.47 -6.18
CA GLY A 270 -7.30 -6.29 -6.66
C GLY A 270 -6.70 -5.65 -7.91
#